data_AF-A0A5Q8CGF9-F1
#
_entry.id   AF-A0A5Q8CGF9-F1
#
_cell.length_a   1.000
_cell.length_b   1.000
_cell.length_c   1.000
_cell.angle_alpha   90.00
_cell.angle_beta   90.00
_cell.angle_gamma   90.00
#
_symmetry.space_group_name_H-M   'P 1'
#
loop_
_entity.id
_entity.type
_entity.pdbx_description
1 polymer ?
#
loop_
_entity_poly.entity_id
_entity_poly.type
_entity_poly.pdbx_seq_one_letter_code
_entity_poly.pdbx_strand_id
1 'polypeptide(L)' 'MNRLYLKRDDIAGIFLMAVVLAVIVFVLLFFPQTGQQNFGFGPEWQCARMGEGDPICVRLVEKDEAGKFPP' A
#
# COMPACT_ATOMS: atom_id res chain seq x y z
N MET A 1 -7.25 -39.01 10.62
CA MET A 1 -8.02 -37.77 10.82
C MET A 1 -7.28 -36.91 11.84
N ASN A 2 -6.69 -35.81 11.40
CA ASN A 2 -5.92 -34.92 12.28
C ASN A 2 -6.91 -34.06 13.07
N ARG A 3 -7.16 -34.41 14.33
CA ARG A 3 -8.08 -33.66 15.19
C ARG A 3 -7.37 -32.36 15.60
N LEU A 4 -7.74 -31.24 14.97
CA LEU A 4 -7.28 -29.91 15.37
C LEU A 4 -7.78 -29.64 16.79
N TYR A 5 -6.86 -29.72 17.75
CA TYR A 5 -7.10 -29.35 19.14
C TYR A 5 -7.00 -27.83 19.23
N LEU A 6 -8.09 -27.15 18.90
CA LEU A 6 -8.19 -25.70 19.01
C LEU A 6 -8.34 -25.35 20.50
N LYS A 7 -7.29 -24.85 21.15
CA LYS A 7 -7.41 -24.38 22.53
C LYS A 7 -8.11 -23.03 22.57
N ARG A 8 -8.64 -22.68 23.75
CA ARG A 8 -9.27 -21.36 23.99
C ARG A 8 -8.31 -20.21 23.68
N ASP A 9 -7.02 -20.41 23.95
CA ASP A 9 -5.98 -19.42 23.69
C ASP A 9 -5.75 -19.24 22.17
N ASP A 10 -5.83 -20.32 21.38
CA ASP A 10 -5.75 -20.24 19.92
C ASP A 10 -6.94 -19.46 19.35
N ILE A 11 -8.14 -19.67 19.90
CA ILE A 11 -9.35 -18.95 19.50
C ILE A 11 -9.19 -17.45 19.80
N ALA A 12 -8.70 -17.08 20.99
CA ALA A 12 -8.45 -15.70 21.35
C ALA A 12 -7.42 -15.04 20.40
N GLY A 13 -6.36 -15.75 20.06
CA GLY A 13 -5.36 -15.30 19.08
C GLY A 13 -5.95 -15.09 17.69
N ILE A 14 -6.76 -16.04 17.20
CA ILE A 14 -7.46 -15.92 15.91
C ILE A 14 -8.38 -14.70 15.90
N PHE A 15 -9.18 -14.50 16.95
CA PHE A 15 -10.06 -13.34 17.06
C PHE A 15 -9.27 -12.03 17.06
N LEU A 16 -8.17 -11.95 17.82
CA LEU A 16 -7.32 -10.77 17.85
C LEU A 16 -6.76 -10.47 16.46
N MET A 17 -6.21 -11.47 15.77
CA MET A 17 -5.68 -11.30 14.41
C MET A 17 -6.75 -10.87 13.41
N ALA A 18 -7.95 -11.44 13.51
CA ALA A 18 -9.09 -11.03 12.68
C ALA A 18 -9.45 -9.56 12.89
N VAL A 19 -9.48 -9.09 14.15
CA VAL A 19 -9.73 -7.68 14.49
C VAL A 19 -8.63 -6.78 13.92
N VAL A 20 -7.37 -7.14 14.09
CA VAL A 20 -6.23 -6.38 13.54
C VAL A 20 -6.32 -6.25 12.02
N LEU A 21 -6.60 -7.35 11.32
CA LEU A 21 -6.77 -7.34 9.86
C LEU A 21 -7.95 -6.46 9.42
N ALA A 22 -9.09 -6.54 10.12
CA ALA A 22 -10.24 -5.70 9.82
C ALA A 22 -9.91 -4.20 9.98
N VAL A 23 -9.16 -3.83 11.02
CA VAL A 23 -8.68 -2.45 11.22
C VAL A 23 -7.75 -2.02 10.11
N ILE A 24 -6.79 -2.86 9.69
CA ILE A 24 -5.88 -2.54 8.57
C ILE A 24 -6.66 -2.30 7.28
N VAL A 25 -7.61 -3.19 6.95
CA VAL A 25 -8.44 -3.04 5.74
C VAL A 25 -9.27 -1.76 5.82
N PHE A 26 -9.88 -1.47 6.98
CA PHE A 26 -10.62 -0.23 7.18
C PHE A 26 -9.73 0.99 6.93
N VAL A 27 -8.53 1.05 7.52
CA VAL A 27 -7.59 2.16 7.31
C VAL A 27 -7.24 2.29 5.83
N LEU A 28 -6.94 1.20 5.13
CA LEU A 28 -6.59 1.24 3.70
C LEU A 28 -7.74 1.73 2.81
N LEU A 29 -8.99 1.37 3.13
CA LEU A 29 -10.16 1.80 2.34
C LEU A 29 -10.50 3.27 2.56
N PHE A 30 -10.38 3.76 3.80
CA PHE A 30 -10.79 5.13 4.14
C PHE A 30 -9.64 6.15 4.05
N PHE A 31 -8.39 5.70 4.04
CA PHE A 31 -7.20 6.55 3.89
C PHE A 31 -6.32 6.09 2.72
N PRO A 32 -6.81 6.15 1.47
CA PRO A 32 -6.07 5.63 0.29
C PRO A 32 -4.71 6.32 0.07
N GLN A 33 -4.53 7.52 0.62
CA GLN A 33 -3.29 8.27 0.53
C GLN A 33 -2.12 7.60 1.28
N THR A 34 -2.36 6.73 2.27
CA THR A 34 -1.29 5.98 2.95
C THR A 34 -0.75 4.83 2.10
N GLY A 35 -1.47 4.40 1.06
CA GLY A 35 -1.05 3.33 0.15
C GLY A 35 -0.25 3.80 -1.06
N GLN A 36 -0.24 5.10 -1.36
CA GLN A 36 0.51 5.68 -2.48
C GLN A 36 1.93 6.10 -2.12
N GLN A 37 2.31 6.01 -0.84
CA GLN A 37 3.66 6.34 -0.40
C GLN A 37 4.58 5.13 -0.62
N ASN A 38 5.51 5.27 -1.57
CA ASN A 38 6.64 4.36 -1.67
C ASN A 38 7.54 4.65 -0.46
N PHE A 39 7.63 3.73 0.49
CA PHE A 39 8.46 3.84 1.71
C PHE A 39 9.98 3.76 1.40
N GLY A 40 10.48 4.60 0.50
CA GLY A 40 11.86 4.61 0.03
C GLY A 40 12.22 3.52 -0.98
N PHE A 41 11.26 2.65 -1.36
CA PHE A 41 11.43 1.62 -2.38
C PHE A 41 10.98 2.16 -3.76
N GLY A 42 11.90 2.76 -4.48
CA GLY A 42 11.69 3.27 -5.84
C GLY A 42 11.13 4.70 -5.91
N PRO A 43 11.23 5.35 -7.07
CA PRO A 43 10.75 6.72 -7.24
C PRO A 43 9.22 6.80 -7.11
N GLU A 44 8.70 7.92 -6.62
CA GLU A 44 7.26 8.19 -6.59
C GLU A 44 6.74 8.33 -8.03
N TRP A 45 5.99 7.32 -8.49
CA TRP A 45 5.32 7.34 -9.79
C TRP A 45 3.89 7.82 -9.59
N GLN A 46 3.54 8.94 -10.19
CA GLN A 46 2.14 9.33 -10.33
C GLN A 46 1.70 9.04 -11.76
N CYS A 47 0.76 8.11 -11.91
CA CYS A 47 0.17 7.79 -13.20
C CYS A 47 -1.07 8.67 -13.39
N ALA A 48 -1.01 9.60 -14.34
CA ALA A 48 -2.15 10.42 -14.71
C ALA A 48 -2.92 9.71 -15.83
N ARG A 49 -4.25 9.67 -15.71
CA ARG A 49 -5.11 9.15 -16.77
C ARG A 49 -5.04 10.12 -17.95
N MET A 50 -4.47 9.68 -19.07
CA MET A 50 -4.46 10.45 -20.30
C MET A 50 -5.84 10.34 -20.97
N GLY A 51 -6.31 11.42 -21.60
CA GLY A 51 -7.62 11.44 -22.27
C GLY A 51 -7.72 10.48 -23.45
N GLU A 52 -6.58 10.11 -24.04
CA GLU A 52 -6.47 9.20 -25.18
C GLU A 52 -5.16 8.40 -25.07
N GLY A 53 -5.21 7.08 -25.29
CA GLY A 53 -4.06 6.17 -25.20
C GLY A 53 -3.83 5.53 -23.82
N ASP A 54 -2.72 4.77 -23.71
CA ASP A 54 -2.31 4.10 -22.48
C ASP A 54 -1.85 5.13 -21.42
N PRO A 55 -2.15 4.89 -20.13
CA PRO A 55 -1.82 5.84 -19.06
C PRO A 55 -0.31 6.07 -18.96
N ILE A 56 0.10 7.34 -18.88
CA ILE A 56 1.51 7.73 -18.71
C ILE A 56 1.81 7.82 -17.21
N CYS A 57 2.83 7.08 -16.78
CA CYS A 57 3.39 7.20 -15.43
C CYS A 57 4.61 8.12 -15.48
N VAL A 58 4.55 9.22 -14.73
CA VAL A 58 5.67 10.17 -14.62
C VAL A 58 6.35 10.01 -13.27
N ARG A 59 7.69 10.06 -13.27
CA ARG A 59 8.49 10.19 -12.06
C ARG A 59 8.41 11.64 -11.62
N LEU A 60 7.81 11.89 -10.47
CA LEU A 60 7.89 13.20 -9.85
C LEU A 60 9.28 13.35 -9.23
N VAL A 61 10.01 14.38 -9.66
CA VAL A 61 11.30 14.76 -9.10
C VAL A 61 11.08 16.07 -8.36
N GLU A 62 11.63 16.22 -7.15
CA GLU A 62 11.64 17.51 -6.47
C GLU A 62 12.36 18.54 -7.34
N LYS A 63 11.90 19.80 -7.25
CA LYS A 63 12.37 20.93 -8.07
C LYS A 63 13.90 21.09 -8.06
N ASP A 64 14.54 20.64 -7.00
CA ASP A 64 15.97 20.77 -6.74
C ASP A 64 16.79 19.69 -7.47
N GLU A 65 16.16 18.56 -7.78
CA GLU A 65 16.75 17.43 -8.54
C GLU A 65 16.56 17.61 -10.05
N ALA A 66 15.56 18.38 -10.48
CA ALA A 66 15.28 18.65 -11.89
C ALA A 66 16.41 19.45 -12.59
N GLY A 67 17.18 20.25 -11.83
CA GLY A 67 18.33 20.99 -12.35
C GLY A 67 19.60 20.16 -12.54
N LYS A 68 19.59 18.87 -12.15
CA LYS A 68 20.75 17.98 -12.17
C LYS A 68 20.75 17.02 -13.36
N PHE A 69 19.67 16.99 -14.15
CA PHE A 69 19.59 16.19 -15.37
C PHE A 69 20.29 16.92 -16.53
N PRO A 70 21.29 16.31 -17.18
CA PRO A 70 21.81 16.85 -18.43
C PRO A 70 20.71 16.80 -19.52
N PRO A 71 20.74 17.74 -20.49
CA PRO A 71 19.76 17.84 -21.57
C PRO A 71 19.71 16.59 -22.46
#